data_AF-C3XU68-F1
#
_entry.id   AF-C3XU68-F1
#
_cell.length_a   1.000
_cell.length_b   1.000
_cell.length_c   1.000
_cell.angle_alpha   90.00
_cell.angle_beta   90.00
_cell.angle_gamma   90.00
#
_symmetry.space_group_name_H-M   'P 1'
#
loop_
_entity.id
_entity.type
_entity.pdbx_description
1 polymer ?
#
loop_
_entity_poly.entity_id
_entity_poly.type
_entity_poly.pdbx_seq_one_letter_code
_entity_poly.pdbx_strand_id
1 'polypeptide(L)'
;MSVLTRLCRGAGLLKWSSPLITRGEPRGVGSTSTAQQADEDILRNAQKQNQQTRIDLATSYRAMEYYNLHMGVCNHLTALCPAANGEGTVMLLVPHGTHWSQVTASCLLGLNEKGALKDCTLRMIHQDSMRFYDNVAYDTEYDGFATTGEEGPRIASKLGDKIALILGNHGVLTVGQTVAVAFDHMYYMERVAMYQMLAMQTGGELQEIQPQVAARWSLMQEGLPFILPYAETHLRGFKNLYAKKSPEVLQ
;
A
#
# COMPACT_ATOMS: atom_id res chain seq x y z
N MET A 1 -5.32 15.13 15.14
CA MET A 1 -6.74 15.31 15.50
C MET A 1 -7.54 14.47 14.52
N SER A 2 -8.06 13.31 14.93
CA SER A 2 -8.79 12.40 14.03
C SER A 2 -10.28 12.69 14.13
N VAL A 3 -10.89 13.14 13.03
CA VAL A 3 -12.34 13.25 12.91
C VAL A 3 -12.83 11.95 12.27
N LEU A 4 -13.43 11.08 13.08
CA LEU A 4 -14.02 9.82 12.62
C LEU A 4 -15.50 10.04 12.33
N THR A 5 -15.91 10.02 11.06
CA THR A 5 -17.33 10.04 10.70
C THR A 5 -17.85 8.61 10.66
N ARG A 6 -18.70 8.26 11.63
CA ARG A 6 -19.41 6.98 11.67
C ARG A 6 -20.53 7.01 10.63
N LEU A 7 -20.54 6.06 9.70
CA LEU A 7 -21.73 5.75 8.91
C LEU A 7 -22.83 5.29 9.89
N CYS A 8 -23.94 6.03 9.97
CA CYS A 8 -25.12 5.59 10.69
C CYS A 8 -25.58 4.23 10.14
N ARG A 9 -25.36 3.14 10.87
CA ARG A 9 -26.02 1.85 10.62
C ARG A 9 -27.20 1.70 11.58
N GLY A 10 -28.39 1.55 11.01
CA GLY A 10 -29.56 1.03 11.70
C GLY A 10 -29.30 -0.38 12.24
N ALA A 11 -29.91 -0.68 13.37
CA ALA A 11 -29.70 -1.87 14.18
C ALA A 11 -30.00 -3.19 13.45
N GLY A 12 -29.22 -4.23 13.75
CA GLY A 12 -29.51 -5.61 13.36
C GLY A 12 -28.33 -6.56 13.57
N LEU A 13 -28.28 -7.22 14.73
CA LEU A 13 -27.44 -8.40 14.97
C LEU A 13 -27.85 -9.52 14.00
N LEU A 14 -26.96 -9.96 13.11
CA LEU A 14 -27.19 -11.14 12.26
C LEU A 14 -26.42 -12.34 12.81
N LYS A 15 -27.19 -13.30 13.33
CA LYS A 15 -26.77 -14.67 13.62
C LYS A 15 -26.46 -15.41 12.31
N TRP A 16 -25.40 -16.21 12.33
CA TRP A 16 -25.09 -17.18 11.28
C TRP A 16 -25.96 -18.44 11.44
N SER A 17 -26.71 -18.79 10.40
CA SER A 17 -27.20 -20.17 10.16
C SER A 17 -27.54 -20.35 8.68
N SER A 18 -26.81 -21.24 8.00
CA SER A 18 -27.09 -21.66 6.62
C SER A 18 -28.23 -22.69 6.56
N PRO A 19 -28.99 -22.72 5.45
CA PRO A 19 -29.48 -23.99 4.94
C PRO A 19 -29.13 -24.22 3.47
N LEU A 20 -28.85 -25.49 3.17
CA LEU A 20 -28.64 -26.09 1.86
C LEU A 20 -29.80 -25.78 0.88
N ILE A 21 -29.47 -25.43 -0.37
CA ILE A 21 -30.43 -25.32 -1.48
C ILE A 21 -30.21 -26.47 -2.47
N THR A 22 -31.25 -27.29 -2.66
CA THR A 22 -31.36 -28.28 -3.74
C THR A 22 -31.82 -27.62 -5.04
N ARG A 23 -31.18 -28.00 -6.16
CA ARG A 23 -31.40 -27.46 -7.51
C ARG A 23 -32.78 -27.83 -8.09
N GLY A 24 -33.45 -26.85 -8.70
CA GLY A 24 -34.57 -27.04 -9.64
C GLY A 24 -34.18 -26.57 -11.05
N GLU A 25 -34.67 -27.26 -12.08
CA GLU A 25 -34.34 -27.13 -13.51
C GLU A 25 -34.84 -25.85 -14.20
N PRO A 26 -34.31 -25.49 -15.40
CA PRO A 26 -34.53 -24.18 -16.02
C PRO A 26 -35.66 -24.16 -17.04
N ARG A 27 -36.43 -23.05 -17.10
CA ARG A 27 -37.20 -22.65 -18.28
C ARG A 27 -37.22 -21.13 -18.44
N GLY A 28 -36.95 -20.68 -19.67
CA GLY A 28 -37.41 -19.40 -20.21
C GLY A 28 -36.31 -18.39 -20.56
N VAL A 29 -36.02 -18.25 -21.85
CA VAL A 29 -35.26 -17.12 -22.43
C VAL A 29 -36.27 -16.00 -22.70
N GLY A 30 -36.06 -14.81 -22.09
CA GLY A 30 -36.84 -13.61 -22.40
C GLY A 30 -37.16 -12.66 -21.24
N SER A 31 -36.14 -12.16 -20.54
CA SER A 31 -36.09 -10.81 -19.94
C SER A 31 -34.69 -10.64 -19.32
N THR A 32 -34.03 -9.50 -19.51
CA THR A 32 -32.93 -9.12 -18.61
C THR A 32 -33.52 -9.13 -17.21
N SER A 33 -33.07 -10.09 -16.38
CA SER A 33 -33.72 -10.37 -15.11
C SER A 33 -33.62 -9.14 -14.20
N THR A 34 -34.68 -8.84 -13.46
CA THR A 34 -34.72 -7.77 -12.46
C THR A 34 -33.54 -7.77 -11.48
N ALA A 35 -32.89 -8.91 -11.29
CA ALA A 35 -31.67 -9.07 -10.50
C ALA A 35 -30.44 -8.38 -11.14
N GLN A 36 -30.25 -8.51 -12.47
CA GLN A 36 -29.13 -7.86 -13.16
C GLN A 36 -29.24 -6.33 -13.12
N GLN A 37 -30.46 -5.82 -13.26
CA GLN A 37 -30.72 -4.39 -13.19
C GLN A 37 -30.54 -3.84 -11.77
N ALA A 38 -30.89 -4.63 -10.74
CA ALA A 38 -30.62 -4.29 -9.35
C ALA A 38 -29.10 -4.25 -9.04
N ASP A 39 -28.32 -5.19 -9.58
CA ASP A 39 -26.86 -5.22 -9.41
C ASP A 39 -26.18 -4.01 -10.08
N GLU A 40 -26.62 -3.62 -11.27
CA GLU A 40 -26.14 -2.42 -11.96
C GLU A 40 -26.47 -1.13 -11.18
N ASP A 41 -27.67 -1.04 -10.62
CA ASP A 41 -28.09 0.11 -9.80
C ASP A 41 -27.29 0.21 -8.49
N ILE A 42 -26.99 -0.93 -7.85
CA ILE A 42 -26.12 -0.99 -6.66
C ILE A 42 -24.72 -0.49 -6.99
N LEU A 43 -24.13 -0.98 -8.09
CA LEU A 43 -22.80 -0.56 -8.54
C LEU A 43 -22.77 0.95 -8.84
N ARG A 44 -23.76 1.45 -9.58
CA ARG A 44 -23.86 2.86 -9.95
C ARG A 44 -24.02 3.76 -8.72
N ASN A 45 -24.79 3.32 -7.72
CA ASN A 45 -24.95 4.05 -6.46
C ASN A 45 -23.65 4.05 -5.64
N ALA A 46 -22.96 2.91 -5.54
CA ALA A 46 -21.68 2.80 -4.87
C ALA A 46 -20.62 3.70 -5.50
N GLN A 47 -20.53 3.74 -6.84
CA GLN A 47 -19.62 4.62 -7.58
C GLN A 47 -19.91 6.10 -7.31
N LYS A 48 -21.18 6.51 -7.39
CA LYS A 48 -21.60 7.89 -7.08
C LYS A 48 -21.24 8.28 -5.64
N GLN A 49 -21.54 7.42 -4.67
CA GLN A 49 -21.22 7.70 -3.28
C GLN A 49 -19.72 7.74 -3.02
N ASN A 50 -18.94 6.84 -3.63
CA ASN A 50 -17.49 6.84 -3.55
C ASN A 50 -16.91 8.14 -4.12
N GLN A 51 -17.33 8.53 -5.32
CA GLN A 51 -16.90 9.77 -5.97
C GLN A 51 -17.24 11.00 -5.14
N GLN A 52 -18.47 11.08 -4.61
CA GLN A 52 -18.87 12.20 -3.75
C GLN A 52 -18.03 12.25 -2.48
N THR A 53 -17.80 11.12 -1.81
CA THR A 53 -16.97 11.07 -0.59
C THR A 53 -15.54 11.53 -0.87
N ARG A 54 -14.98 11.22 -2.04
CA ARG A 54 -13.66 11.70 -2.45
C ARG A 54 -13.62 13.21 -2.64
N ILE A 55 -14.66 13.78 -3.27
CA ILE A 55 -14.80 15.23 -3.45
C ILE A 55 -14.89 15.92 -2.09
N ASP A 56 -15.74 15.41 -1.20
CA ASP A 56 -15.95 16.00 0.13
C ASP A 56 -14.69 15.91 0.99
N LEU A 57 -14.00 14.75 0.98
CA LEU A 57 -12.77 14.55 1.73
C LEU A 57 -11.64 15.43 1.19
N ALA A 58 -11.45 15.49 -0.13
CA ALA A 58 -10.45 16.38 -0.73
C ALA A 58 -10.74 17.85 -0.41
N THR A 59 -12.00 18.28 -0.52
CA THR A 59 -12.42 19.63 -0.13
C THR A 59 -12.12 19.91 1.34
N SER A 60 -12.36 18.93 2.22
CA SER A 60 -12.05 19.04 3.65
C SER A 60 -10.55 19.23 3.89
N TYR A 61 -9.69 18.49 3.19
CA TYR A 61 -8.24 18.70 3.24
C TYR A 61 -7.85 20.12 2.81
N ARG A 62 -8.41 20.62 1.70
CA ARG A 62 -8.14 21.99 1.21
C ARG A 62 -8.66 23.07 2.17
N ALA A 63 -9.82 22.86 2.78
CA ALA A 63 -10.40 23.77 3.77
C ALA A 63 -9.55 23.82 5.04
N MET A 64 -9.09 22.67 5.55
CA MET A 64 -8.23 22.63 6.73
C MET A 64 -6.85 23.23 6.47
N GLU A 65 -6.33 23.11 5.24
CA GLU A 65 -5.15 23.84 4.81
C GLU A 65 -5.37 25.35 4.80
N TYR A 66 -6.50 25.82 4.27
CA TYR A 66 -6.88 27.25 4.32
C TYR A 66 -6.93 27.81 5.75
N TYR A 67 -7.40 27.03 6.72
CA TYR A 67 -7.42 27.42 8.14
C TYR A 67 -6.09 27.17 8.88
N ASN A 68 -5.03 26.75 8.18
CA ASN A 68 -3.72 26.43 8.75
C ASN A 68 -3.76 25.35 9.85
N LEU A 69 -4.64 24.37 9.69
CA LEU A 69 -4.81 23.23 10.62
C LEU A 69 -4.03 21.98 10.16
N HIS A 70 -3.25 22.10 9.10
CA HIS A 70 -2.38 21.03 8.59
C HIS A 70 -1.04 21.03 9.34
N MET A 71 -0.46 19.83 9.53
CA MET A 71 0.93 19.68 10.02
C MET A 71 1.85 19.33 8.85
N GLY A 72 1.78 20.13 7.77
CA GLY A 72 2.44 19.81 6.51
C GLY A 72 1.87 18.53 5.88
N VAL A 73 2.61 17.42 6.00
CA VAL A 73 2.24 16.09 5.48
C VAL A 73 1.92 15.08 6.60
N CYS A 74 2.05 15.48 7.87
CA CYS A 74 2.17 14.54 9.00
C CYS A 74 0.85 14.25 9.74
N ASN A 75 -0.29 14.81 9.30
CA ASN A 75 -1.63 14.48 9.79
C ASN A 75 -2.56 14.04 8.65
N HIS A 76 -3.70 13.43 8.99
CA HIS A 76 -4.65 12.90 8.00
C HIS A 76 -6.12 13.06 8.43
N LEU A 77 -6.99 13.15 7.42
CA LEU A 77 -8.44 12.98 7.47
C LEU A 77 -8.82 11.69 6.74
N THR A 78 -9.78 10.94 7.27
CA THR A 78 -10.24 9.68 6.67
C THR A 78 -11.75 9.64 6.58
N ALA A 79 -12.28 9.02 5.53
CA ALA A 79 -13.73 8.81 5.37
C ALA A 79 -14.01 7.39 4.87
N LEU A 80 -15.03 6.73 5.43
CA LEU A 80 -15.51 5.45 4.93
C LEU A 80 -16.56 5.67 3.83
N CYS A 81 -16.47 4.91 2.75
CA CYS A 81 -17.50 4.86 1.70
C CYS A 81 -17.57 3.48 1.04
N PRO A 82 -18.66 3.17 0.32
CA PRO A 82 -18.71 1.96 -0.50
C PRO A 82 -17.54 1.91 -1.48
N ALA A 83 -17.00 0.72 -1.72
CA ALA A 83 -15.98 0.54 -2.75
C ALA A 83 -16.58 0.84 -4.13
N ALA A 84 -15.79 1.46 -5.04
CA ALA A 84 -16.27 1.84 -6.37
C ALA A 84 -16.60 0.63 -7.28
N ASN A 85 -16.14 -0.57 -6.91
CA ASN A 85 -16.50 -1.83 -7.57
C ASN A 85 -17.80 -2.45 -7.01
N GLY A 86 -18.48 -1.79 -6.05
CA GLY A 86 -19.71 -2.29 -5.42
C GLY A 86 -19.49 -3.29 -4.28
N GLU A 87 -18.24 -3.71 -4.01
CA GLU A 87 -17.95 -4.76 -3.04
C GLU A 87 -17.35 -4.20 -1.74
N GLY A 88 -18.18 -4.16 -0.69
CA GLY A 88 -17.72 -3.80 0.66
C GLY A 88 -17.47 -2.30 0.85
N THR A 89 -16.59 -1.97 1.80
CA THR A 89 -16.31 -0.59 2.22
C THR A 89 -14.82 -0.31 2.11
N VAL A 90 -14.46 0.90 1.71
CA VAL A 90 -13.09 1.42 1.72
C VAL A 90 -12.99 2.63 2.65
N MET A 91 -11.86 2.76 3.32
CA MET A 91 -11.40 3.96 3.99
C MET A 91 -10.57 4.78 3.00
N LEU A 92 -11.02 6.00 2.73
CA LEU A 92 -10.29 6.96 1.91
C LEU A 92 -9.26 7.71 2.75
N LEU A 93 -8.04 7.86 2.21
CA LEU A 93 -6.95 8.62 2.82
C LEU A 93 -6.10 9.31 1.75
N VAL A 94 -5.34 10.31 2.18
CA VAL A 94 -4.35 10.99 1.33
C VAL A 94 -3.11 10.12 1.13
N PRO A 95 -2.48 10.08 -0.06
CA PRO A 95 -1.18 9.45 -0.24
C PRO A 95 -0.12 10.09 0.66
N HIS A 96 0.73 9.25 1.27
CA HIS A 96 1.83 9.71 2.11
C HIS A 96 2.72 10.75 1.38
N GLY A 97 3.11 11.80 2.09
CA GLY A 97 3.96 12.88 1.55
C GLY A 97 3.21 13.90 0.69
N THR A 98 1.90 13.76 0.48
CA THR A 98 1.10 14.78 -0.22
C THR A 98 0.76 15.92 0.73
N HIS A 99 1.22 17.13 0.40
CA HIS A 99 0.82 18.32 1.18
C HIS A 99 -0.68 18.58 1.01
N TRP A 100 -1.35 19.03 2.07
CA TRP A 100 -2.81 19.23 2.06
C TRP A 100 -3.27 20.24 0.98
N SER A 101 -2.37 21.13 0.55
CA SER A 101 -2.62 22.08 -0.55
C SER A 101 -2.71 21.45 -1.94
N GLN A 102 -2.31 20.18 -2.08
CA GLN A 102 -2.22 19.46 -3.35
C GLN A 102 -3.27 18.34 -3.46
N VAL A 103 -4.08 18.13 -2.41
CA VAL A 103 -5.05 17.03 -2.38
C VAL A 103 -6.18 17.27 -3.37
N THR A 104 -6.50 16.24 -4.16
CA THR A 104 -7.63 16.19 -5.09
C THR A 104 -8.46 14.93 -4.83
N ALA A 105 -9.70 14.90 -5.32
CA ALA A 105 -10.56 13.71 -5.19
C ALA A 105 -9.94 12.46 -5.84
N SER A 106 -9.22 12.64 -6.94
CA SER A 106 -8.59 11.56 -7.70
C SER A 106 -7.33 11.01 -7.04
N CYS A 107 -6.61 11.79 -6.24
CA CYS A 107 -5.39 11.31 -5.58
C CYS A 107 -5.65 10.46 -4.33
N LEU A 108 -6.87 10.48 -3.78
CA LEU A 108 -7.19 9.73 -2.56
C LEU A 108 -7.08 8.22 -2.78
N LEU A 109 -6.54 7.51 -1.79
CA LEU A 109 -6.40 6.05 -1.80
C LEU A 109 -7.56 5.44 -1.02
N GLY A 110 -8.17 4.37 -1.57
CA GLY A 110 -9.19 3.60 -0.87
C GLY A 110 -8.60 2.29 -0.35
N LEU A 111 -8.56 2.13 0.97
CA LEU A 111 -8.14 0.89 1.64
C LEU A 111 -9.38 0.15 2.14
N ASN A 112 -9.60 -1.08 1.71
CA ASN A 112 -10.64 -1.94 2.30
C ASN A 112 -10.11 -2.60 3.59
N GLU A 113 -10.90 -3.47 4.22
CA GLU A 113 -10.43 -4.34 5.30
C GLU A 113 -9.25 -5.26 4.91
N LYS A 114 -8.99 -5.40 3.60
CA LYS A 114 -7.80 -6.02 3.01
C LYS A 114 -6.71 -4.99 2.68
N GLY A 115 -6.73 -3.82 3.30
CA GLY A 115 -5.71 -2.77 3.16
C GLY A 115 -4.30 -3.22 3.57
N ALA A 116 -4.21 -4.37 4.23
CA ALA A 116 -3.08 -5.28 4.07
C ALA A 116 -3.43 -6.31 3.00
N LEU A 117 -2.80 -6.21 1.83
CA LEU A 117 -2.97 -7.20 0.78
C LEU A 117 -2.67 -8.58 1.38
N LYS A 118 -3.60 -9.52 1.22
CA LYS A 118 -3.37 -10.92 1.62
C LYS A 118 -2.09 -11.47 0.97
N ASP A 119 -1.83 -11.01 -0.25
CA ASP A 119 -0.57 -11.19 -0.95
C ASP A 119 0.21 -9.86 -0.93
N CYS A 120 1.15 -9.74 0.00
CA CYS A 120 2.08 -8.61 0.08
C CYS A 120 3.39 -8.86 -0.67
N THR A 121 3.43 -9.85 -1.57
CA THR A 121 4.64 -10.18 -2.31
C THR A 121 5.07 -9.02 -3.21
N LEU A 122 6.36 -8.72 -3.19
CA LEU A 122 6.97 -7.83 -4.15
C LEU A 122 7.05 -8.56 -5.49
N ARG A 123 6.42 -7.97 -6.51
CA ARG A 123 6.31 -8.50 -7.87
C ARG A 123 7.41 -7.93 -8.75
N MET A 124 7.94 -8.77 -9.64
CA MET A 124 9.09 -8.42 -10.47
C MET A 124 8.63 -7.65 -11.71
N ILE A 125 8.08 -6.45 -11.53
CA ILE A 125 7.41 -5.68 -12.60
C ILE A 125 8.18 -4.44 -13.04
N HIS A 126 9.29 -4.13 -12.38
CA HIS A 126 10.15 -2.98 -12.67
C HIS A 126 11.62 -3.40 -12.66
N GLN A 127 12.49 -2.76 -13.43
CA GLN A 127 13.92 -3.14 -13.45
C GLN A 127 14.53 -3.15 -12.05
N ASP A 128 14.25 -2.12 -11.25
CA ASP A 128 14.76 -2.01 -9.88
C ASP A 128 14.18 -3.06 -8.92
N SER A 129 13.02 -3.67 -9.24
CA SER A 129 12.47 -4.76 -8.40
C SER A 129 13.36 -6.01 -8.45
N MET A 130 14.12 -6.20 -9.54
CA MET A 130 15.05 -7.32 -9.70
C MET A 130 16.22 -7.27 -8.70
N ARG A 131 16.50 -6.12 -8.07
CA ARG A 131 17.46 -6.02 -6.94
C ARG A 131 17.10 -6.94 -5.80
N PHE A 132 15.81 -7.21 -5.65
CA PHE A 132 15.23 -7.98 -4.56
C PHE A 132 14.79 -9.38 -5.00
N TYR A 133 15.14 -9.80 -6.21
CA TYR A 133 14.85 -11.15 -6.69
C TYR A 133 15.51 -12.19 -5.77
N ASP A 134 14.69 -13.10 -5.22
CA ASP A 134 15.08 -14.10 -4.22
C ASP A 134 15.81 -13.50 -2.99
N ASN A 135 15.57 -12.23 -2.69
CA ASN A 135 16.31 -11.48 -1.67
C ASN A 135 15.41 -10.76 -0.66
N VAL A 136 14.14 -11.19 -0.59
CA VAL A 136 13.12 -10.69 0.35
C VAL A 136 12.58 -11.85 1.16
N ALA A 137 12.65 -11.73 2.47
CA ALA A 137 11.90 -12.55 3.39
C ALA A 137 10.50 -11.95 3.61
N TYR A 138 9.53 -12.80 3.94
CA TYR A 138 8.15 -12.39 4.21
C TYR A 138 7.72 -12.93 5.56
N ASP A 139 7.18 -12.04 6.40
CA ASP A 139 6.55 -12.40 7.65
C ASP A 139 5.13 -11.86 7.65
N THR A 140 4.18 -12.72 7.31
CA THR A 140 2.76 -12.36 7.16
C THR A 140 1.98 -12.46 8.46
N GLU A 141 2.63 -12.84 9.56
CA GLU A 141 2.01 -13.02 10.87
C GLU A 141 2.26 -11.77 11.72
N TYR A 142 1.22 -10.97 11.95
CA TYR A 142 1.30 -9.78 12.80
C TYR A 142 0.72 -10.08 14.19
N ASP A 143 1.59 -10.05 15.21
CA ASP A 143 1.24 -10.38 16.60
C ASP A 143 1.05 -9.16 17.53
N GLY A 144 0.91 -7.97 16.94
CA GLY A 144 0.69 -6.73 17.69
C GLY A 144 1.97 -6.03 18.16
N PHE A 145 1.91 -5.33 19.29
CA PHE A 145 3.02 -4.51 19.78
C PHE A 145 4.16 -5.38 20.33
N ALA A 146 5.40 -5.01 19.96
CA ALA A 146 6.62 -5.54 20.55
C ALA A 146 6.72 -5.12 22.03
N THR A 147 6.15 -5.93 22.92
CA THR A 147 6.14 -5.70 24.37
C THR A 147 7.19 -6.54 25.11
N THR A 148 7.91 -7.40 24.38
CA THR A 148 8.93 -8.31 24.91
C THR A 148 10.27 -8.09 24.22
N GLY A 149 11.37 -8.50 24.87
CA GLY A 149 12.72 -8.46 24.29
C GLY A 149 12.96 -9.50 23.18
N GLU A 150 11.96 -10.30 22.82
CA GLU A 150 12.08 -11.41 21.87
C GLU A 150 11.81 -10.99 20.41
N GLU A 151 11.27 -9.78 20.19
CA GLU A 151 10.93 -9.30 18.85
C GLU A 151 12.16 -9.17 17.95
N GLY A 152 13.29 -8.68 18.49
CA GLY A 152 14.54 -8.56 17.74
C GLY A 152 15.05 -9.90 17.20
N PRO A 153 15.25 -10.92 18.07
CA PRO A 153 15.61 -12.27 17.64
C PRO A 153 14.62 -12.90 16.64
N ARG A 154 13.31 -12.68 16.83
CA ARG A 154 12.27 -13.18 15.92
C ARG A 154 12.40 -12.57 14.52
N ILE A 155 12.51 -11.25 14.43
CA ILE A 155 12.74 -10.52 13.17
C ILE A 155 14.03 -10.97 12.50
N ALA A 156 15.12 -11.08 13.26
CA ALA A 156 16.41 -11.56 12.74
C ALA A 156 16.31 -12.99 12.18
N SER A 157 15.61 -13.88 12.89
CA SER A 157 15.37 -15.25 12.42
C SER A 157 14.51 -15.31 11.16
N LYS A 158 13.50 -14.44 11.03
CA LYS A 158 12.62 -14.37 9.85
C LYS A 158 13.35 -13.78 8.64
N LEU A 159 14.23 -12.80 8.85
CA LEU A 159 15.06 -12.21 7.81
C LEU A 159 16.04 -13.23 7.22
N GLY A 160 16.71 -14.02 8.07
CA GLY A 160 17.67 -15.02 7.63
C GLY A 160 18.88 -14.40 6.91
N ASP A 161 19.16 -14.89 5.71
CA ASP A 161 20.25 -14.42 4.83
C ASP A 161 19.80 -13.34 3.82
N LYS A 162 18.53 -12.92 3.87
CA LYS A 162 17.95 -11.96 2.95
C LYS A 162 18.32 -10.52 3.33
N ILE A 163 18.20 -9.62 2.36
CA ILE A 163 18.54 -8.19 2.55
C ILE A 163 17.32 -7.31 2.92
N ALA A 164 16.12 -7.87 2.79
CA ALA A 164 14.88 -7.19 3.15
C ALA A 164 13.87 -8.16 3.76
N LEU A 165 13.03 -7.65 4.66
CA LEU A 165 11.91 -8.36 5.26
C LEU A 165 10.65 -7.50 5.13
N ILE A 166 9.65 -8.04 4.43
CA ILE A 166 8.31 -7.44 4.39
C ILE A 166 7.49 -8.02 5.55
N LEU A 167 7.09 -7.14 6.45
CA LEU A 167 6.30 -7.45 7.63
C LEU A 167 4.83 -7.12 7.32
N GLY A 168 4.01 -8.15 7.17
CA GLY A 168 2.57 -8.02 6.93
C GLY A 168 1.92 -7.12 7.96
N ASN A 169 1.05 -6.21 7.50
CA ASN A 169 0.36 -5.22 8.34
C ASN A 169 1.27 -4.21 9.08
N HIS A 170 2.58 -4.20 8.84
CA HIS A 170 3.53 -3.40 9.61
C HIS A 170 4.38 -2.49 8.71
N GLY A 171 5.17 -3.05 7.79
CA GLY A 171 6.09 -2.27 6.98
C GLY A 171 7.22 -3.10 6.40
N VAL A 172 8.34 -2.45 6.10
CA VAL A 172 9.52 -3.10 5.52
C VAL A 172 10.76 -2.78 6.34
N LEU A 173 11.65 -3.77 6.43
CA LEU A 173 12.97 -3.66 7.01
C LEU A 173 13.99 -4.02 5.93
N THR A 174 15.11 -3.28 5.88
CA THR A 174 16.26 -3.60 5.02
C THR A 174 17.53 -3.63 5.85
N VAL A 175 18.48 -4.46 5.42
CA VAL A 175 19.81 -4.56 6.02
C VAL A 175 20.88 -4.37 4.95
N GLY A 176 22.08 -4.01 5.38
CA GLY A 176 23.25 -3.88 4.52
C GLY A 176 24.53 -3.93 5.35
N GLN A 177 25.64 -4.30 4.72
CA GLN A 177 26.94 -4.36 5.41
C GLN A 177 27.45 -2.98 5.84
N THR A 178 26.90 -1.91 5.26
CA THR A 178 27.13 -0.52 5.66
C THR A 178 25.80 0.23 5.70
N VAL A 179 25.76 1.35 6.43
CA VAL A 179 24.61 2.26 6.45
C VAL A 179 24.23 2.72 5.04
N ALA A 180 25.21 2.95 4.17
CA ALA A 180 24.96 3.35 2.79
C ALA A 180 24.20 2.26 2.02
N VAL A 181 24.60 0.99 2.15
CA VAL A 181 23.93 -0.14 1.49
C VAL A 181 22.53 -0.36 2.05
N ALA A 182 22.35 -0.31 3.38
CA ALA A 182 21.04 -0.47 4.00
C ALA A 182 20.06 0.64 3.56
N PHE A 183 20.54 1.88 3.50
CA PHE A 183 19.80 3.03 2.98
C PHE A 183 19.43 2.85 1.51
N ASP A 184 20.37 2.41 0.67
CA ASP A 184 20.13 2.17 -0.76
C ASP A 184 19.04 1.11 -0.96
N HIS A 185 19.11 -0.01 -0.24
CA HIS A 185 18.07 -1.03 -0.25
C HIS A 185 16.71 -0.46 0.17
N MET A 186 16.65 0.31 1.26
CA MET A 186 15.40 0.92 1.71
C MET A 186 14.81 1.86 0.65
N TYR A 187 15.65 2.73 0.08
CA TYR A 187 15.22 3.67 -0.96
C TYR A 187 14.61 2.94 -2.16
N TYR A 188 15.32 1.94 -2.70
CA TYR A 188 14.82 1.22 -3.87
C TYR A 188 13.60 0.36 -3.53
N MET A 189 13.53 -0.23 -2.33
CA MET A 189 12.35 -0.97 -1.85
C MET A 189 11.10 -0.10 -1.87
N GLU A 190 11.19 1.12 -1.32
CA GLU A 190 10.11 2.11 -1.35
C GLU A 190 9.73 2.50 -2.78
N ARG A 191 10.72 2.69 -3.68
CA ARG A 191 10.44 3.01 -5.09
C ARG A 191 9.69 1.87 -5.79
N VAL A 192 10.11 0.62 -5.61
CA VAL A 192 9.51 -0.53 -6.30
C VAL A 192 8.14 -0.87 -5.72
N ALA A 193 7.93 -0.72 -4.41
CA ALA A 193 6.62 -0.83 -3.79
C ALA A 193 5.65 0.24 -4.32
N MET A 194 6.12 1.49 -4.47
CA MET A 194 5.35 2.55 -5.10
C MET A 194 4.98 2.21 -6.56
N TYR A 195 5.92 1.72 -7.38
CA TYR A 195 5.63 1.33 -8.75
C TYR A 195 4.61 0.19 -8.83
N GLN A 196 4.71 -0.81 -7.95
CA GLN A 196 3.74 -1.89 -7.85
C GLN A 196 2.35 -1.38 -7.48
N MET A 197 2.25 -0.52 -6.48
CA MET A 197 0.97 0.07 -6.10
C MET A 197 0.36 0.90 -7.24
N LEU A 198 1.17 1.71 -7.94
CA LEU A 198 0.71 2.49 -9.09
C LEU A 198 0.23 1.59 -10.24
N ALA A 199 0.93 0.50 -10.52
CA ALA A 199 0.52 -0.47 -11.53
C ALA A 199 -0.79 -1.17 -11.15
N MET A 200 -0.91 -1.63 -9.90
CA MET A 200 -2.12 -2.28 -9.39
C MET A 200 -3.35 -1.35 -9.38
N GLN A 201 -3.15 -0.05 -9.18
CA GLN A 201 -4.23 0.94 -9.22
C GLN A 201 -4.90 1.06 -10.61
N THR A 202 -4.22 0.63 -11.68
CA THR A 202 -4.82 0.61 -13.02
C THR A 202 -5.93 -0.44 -13.17
N GLY A 203 -6.00 -1.43 -12.27
CA GLY A 203 -6.88 -2.59 -12.38
C GLY A 203 -6.46 -3.59 -13.48
N GLY A 204 -5.37 -3.31 -14.21
CA GLY A 204 -4.79 -4.23 -15.19
C GLY A 204 -3.99 -5.36 -14.54
N GLU A 205 -3.82 -6.44 -15.29
CA GLU A 205 -2.93 -7.54 -14.88
C GLU A 205 -1.47 -7.08 -14.90
N LEU A 206 -0.72 -7.45 -13.86
CA LEU A 206 0.70 -7.09 -13.75
C LEU A 206 1.54 -7.94 -14.70
N GLN A 207 2.32 -7.28 -15.57
CA GLN A 207 3.29 -7.94 -16.43
C GLN A 207 4.60 -8.19 -15.67
N GLU A 208 4.85 -9.44 -15.28
CA GLU A 208 6.11 -9.80 -14.63
C GLU A 208 7.27 -9.97 -15.64
N ILE A 209 8.46 -9.56 -15.19
CA ILE A 209 9.73 -9.84 -15.85
C ILE A 209 10.01 -11.34 -15.70
N GLN A 210 10.49 -11.96 -16.78
CA GLN A 210 10.78 -13.39 -16.79
C GLN A 210 11.79 -13.76 -15.68
N PRO A 211 11.55 -14.83 -14.90
CA PRO A 211 12.41 -15.22 -13.78
C PRO A 211 13.89 -15.36 -14.15
N GLN A 212 14.17 -15.93 -15.34
CA GLN A 212 15.54 -16.08 -15.85
C GLN A 212 16.27 -14.74 -16.08
N VAL A 213 15.54 -13.70 -16.48
CA VAL A 213 16.09 -12.34 -16.66
C VAL A 213 16.31 -11.69 -15.29
N ALA A 214 15.34 -11.82 -14.38
CA ALA A 214 15.44 -11.29 -13.02
C ALA A 214 16.60 -11.92 -12.24
N ALA A 215 16.75 -13.25 -12.30
CA ALA A 215 17.87 -13.97 -11.71
C ALA A 215 19.21 -13.50 -12.28
N ARG A 216 19.35 -13.45 -13.61
CA ARG A 216 20.59 -12.99 -14.26
C ARG A 216 20.95 -11.57 -13.85
N TRP A 217 19.98 -10.66 -13.80
CA TRP A 217 20.21 -9.27 -13.43
C TRP A 217 20.59 -9.13 -11.95
N SER A 218 19.91 -9.87 -11.07
CA SER A 218 20.22 -9.89 -9.63
C SER A 218 21.67 -10.35 -9.38
N LEU A 219 22.10 -11.44 -10.03
CA LEU A 219 23.48 -11.94 -9.97
C LEU A 219 24.52 -10.93 -10.46
N MET A 220 24.19 -10.11 -11.48
CA MET A 220 25.09 -9.05 -11.95
C MET A 220 25.33 -7.96 -10.91
N GLN A 221 24.41 -7.81 -9.95
CA GLN A 221 24.50 -6.81 -8.89
C GLN A 221 24.89 -7.39 -7.53
N GLU A 222 25.15 -8.69 -7.48
CA GLU A 222 25.42 -9.39 -6.25
C GLU A 222 26.83 -9.07 -5.73
N GLY A 223 26.91 -8.87 -4.42
CA GLY A 223 28.17 -8.69 -3.71
C GLY A 223 28.54 -7.24 -3.41
N LEU A 224 29.24 -7.07 -2.29
CA LEU A 224 29.64 -5.77 -1.78
C LEU A 224 30.48 -4.95 -2.79
N PRO A 225 31.46 -5.51 -3.52
CA PRO A 225 32.28 -4.72 -4.45
C PRO A 225 31.49 -4.06 -5.58
N PHE A 226 30.38 -4.67 -5.98
CA PHE A 226 29.50 -4.09 -6.99
C PHE A 226 28.64 -2.97 -6.39
N ILE A 227 27.90 -3.25 -5.31
CA ILE A 227 26.87 -2.32 -4.81
C ILE A 227 27.43 -1.13 -4.02
N LEU A 228 28.54 -1.32 -3.30
CA LEU A 228 29.05 -0.33 -2.35
C LEU A 228 29.39 1.03 -2.99
N PRO A 229 30.10 1.12 -4.15
CA PRO A 229 30.40 2.41 -4.77
C PRO A 229 29.15 3.21 -5.17
N TYR A 230 28.10 2.51 -5.61
CA TYR A 230 26.82 3.14 -5.98
C TYR A 230 26.08 3.61 -4.73
N ALA A 231 25.96 2.76 -3.70
CA ALA A 231 25.30 3.09 -2.46
C ALA A 231 25.96 4.28 -1.73
N GLU A 232 27.30 4.32 -1.69
CA GLU A 232 28.05 5.44 -1.12
C GLU A 232 27.84 6.73 -1.90
N THR A 233 27.85 6.65 -3.23
CA THR A 233 27.59 7.80 -4.10
C THR A 233 26.16 8.31 -3.92
N HIS A 234 25.19 7.41 -3.78
CA HIS A 234 23.80 7.72 -3.54
C HIS A 234 23.62 8.45 -2.19
N LEU A 235 24.14 7.88 -1.09
CA LEU A 235 24.09 8.51 0.23
C LEU A 235 24.83 9.85 0.26
N ARG A 236 25.98 9.95 -0.43
CA ARG A 236 26.73 11.21 -0.58
C ARG A 236 25.91 12.28 -1.30
N GLY A 237 25.11 11.91 -2.30
CA GLY A 237 24.18 12.83 -2.96
C GLY A 237 23.20 13.48 -1.97
N PHE A 238 22.62 12.69 -1.06
CA PHE A 238 21.76 13.21 0.00
C PHE A 238 22.53 14.05 1.01
N LYS A 239 23.72 13.64 1.44
CA LYS A 239 24.57 14.47 2.32
C LYS A 239 24.84 15.84 1.70
N ASN A 240 25.16 15.91 0.41
CA ASN A 240 25.36 17.18 -0.30
C ASN A 240 24.10 18.05 -0.38
N LEU A 241 22.92 17.43 -0.49
CA LEU A 241 21.64 18.14 -0.46
C LEU A 241 21.40 18.77 0.92
N TYR A 242 21.65 18.01 2.00
CA TYR A 242 21.45 18.47 3.37
C TYR A 242 22.54 19.43 3.85
N ALA A 243 23.76 19.37 3.32
CA ALA A 243 24.80 20.39 3.55
C ALA A 243 24.31 21.82 3.24
N LYS A 244 23.37 21.97 2.31
CA LYS A 244 22.78 23.26 1.93
C LYS A 244 21.51 23.60 2.71
N LYS A 245 20.75 22.59 3.17
CA LYS A 245 19.42 22.77 3.78
C LYS A 245 19.42 22.73 5.30
N SER A 246 20.27 21.90 5.88
CA SER A 246 20.36 21.57 7.30
C SER A 246 21.80 21.12 7.62
N PRO A 247 22.78 22.04 7.56
CA PRO A 247 24.20 21.70 7.71
C PRO A 247 24.55 21.07 9.06
N GLU A 248 23.75 21.29 10.11
CA GLU A 248 23.87 20.68 11.43
C GLU A 248 23.82 19.15 11.43
N VAL A 249 23.22 18.53 10.40
CA VAL A 249 23.17 17.06 10.26
C VAL A 249 24.55 16.47 9.93
N LEU A 250 25.51 17.31 9.50
CA LEU A 250 26.84 16.89 9.05
C LEU A 250 27.97 17.27 10.02
N GLN A 251 27.64 17.85 11.17
CA GLN A 251 28.60 18.24 12.22
C GLN A 251 28.72 17.13 13.27
#